data_AF-A0A8T4J625-F1
#
_entry.id   AF-A0A8T4J625-F1
#
_cell.length_a   1.000
_cell.length_b   1.000
_cell.length_c   1.000
_cell.angle_alpha   90.00
_cell.angle_beta   90.00
_cell.angle_gamma   90.00
#
_symmetry.space_group_name_H-M   'P 1'
#
loop_
_entity.id
_entity.type
_entity.pdbx_description
1 polymer ?
#
loop_
_entity_poly.entity_id
_entity_poly.type
_entity_poly.pdbx_seq_one_letter_code
_entity_poly.pdbx_strand_id
1 'polypeptide(L)'
;ELAALLERTGAGLLTSNSGRGSVPEDDPRVIGNFATTPAARALLADADVLLSIGTHFRSNETADYGLRLPEAHIQTDIDAAALG
;
A
#
# COMPACT_ATOMS: atom_id res chain seq x y z
N GLU A 1 12.50 -9.51 -3.40
CA GLU A 1 11.69 -9.16 -4.59
C GLU A 1 11.00 -7.80 -4.47
N LEU A 2 10.33 -7.48 -3.36
CA LEU A 2 9.68 -6.16 -3.15
C LEU A 2 10.62 -4.97 -3.39
N ALA A 3 11.84 -4.99 -2.82
CA ALA A 3 12.83 -3.94 -3.05
C ALA A 3 13.18 -3.76 -4.55
N ALA A 4 13.37 -4.87 -5.27
CA ALA A 4 13.66 -4.83 -6.70
C ALA A 4 12.47 -4.31 -7.54
N LEU A 5 11.24 -4.61 -7.12
CA LEU A 5 10.04 -4.02 -7.72
C LEU A 5 10.05 -2.50 -7.54
N LEU A 6 10.29 -2.03 -6.31
CA LEU A 6 10.37 -0.59 -6.00
C LEU A 6 11.52 0.10 -6.75
N GLU A 7 12.64 -0.58 -7.00
CA GLU A 7 13.75 -0.02 -7.79
C GLU A 7 13.36 0.15 -9.26
N ARG A 8 12.63 -0.81 -9.81
CA ARG A 8 12.23 -0.79 -11.22
C ARG A 8 11.10 0.20 -11.51
N THR A 9 10.20 0.42 -10.56
CA THR A 9 9.05 1.30 -10.75
C THR A 9 9.25 2.71 -10.20
N GLY A 10 10.12 2.87 -9.19
CA GLY A 10 10.23 4.12 -8.44
C GLY A 10 8.99 4.44 -7.59
N ALA A 11 8.09 3.47 -7.40
CA ALA A 11 6.86 3.68 -6.65
C ALA A 11 7.16 3.95 -5.16
N GLY A 12 6.29 4.74 -4.53
CA GLY A 12 6.27 4.87 -3.09
C GLY A 12 5.61 3.66 -2.42
N LEU A 13 6.09 3.30 -1.24
CA LEU A 13 5.59 2.19 -0.44
C LEU A 13 4.83 2.69 0.79
N LEU A 14 3.57 2.29 0.88
CA LEU A 14 2.77 2.34 2.11
C LEU A 14 2.65 0.92 2.65
N THR A 15 2.93 0.71 3.92
CA THR A 15 2.86 -0.62 4.56
C THR A 15 1.58 -0.79 5.38
N SER A 16 1.08 -2.02 5.44
CA SER A 16 0.16 -2.46 6.50
C SER A 16 0.93 -2.68 7.79
N ASN A 17 0.20 -2.89 8.91
CA ASN A 17 0.86 -3.16 10.18
C ASN A 17 1.67 -4.47 10.13
N SER A 18 1.13 -5.47 9.41
CA SER A 18 1.80 -6.76 9.22
C SER A 18 2.92 -6.70 8.19
N GLY A 19 2.88 -5.75 7.26
CA GLY A 19 3.89 -5.56 6.21
C GLY A 19 4.99 -4.56 6.56
N ARG A 20 4.89 -3.84 7.70
CA ARG A 20 5.92 -2.91 8.16
C ARG A 20 7.26 -3.64 8.34
N GLY A 21 8.35 -3.00 7.91
CA GLY A 21 9.69 -3.59 7.93
C GLY A 21 9.96 -4.62 6.83
N SER A 22 9.04 -4.81 5.86
CA SER A 22 9.28 -5.65 4.67
C SER A 22 10.42 -5.12 3.77
N VAL A 23 10.73 -3.83 3.90
CA VAL A 23 11.96 -3.18 3.45
C VAL A 23 12.52 -2.34 4.62
N PRO A 24 13.80 -1.95 4.61
CA PRO A 24 14.34 -1.03 5.61
C PRO A 24 13.50 0.25 5.71
N GLU A 25 13.13 0.66 6.92
CA GLU A 25 12.23 1.79 7.14
C GLU A 25 12.89 3.16 6.84
N ASP A 26 14.21 3.18 6.67
CA ASP A 26 14.99 4.34 6.22
C ASP A 26 15.11 4.43 4.69
N ASP A 27 14.54 3.48 3.94
CA ASP A 27 14.47 3.55 2.48
C ASP A 27 13.63 4.76 2.06
N PRO A 28 14.13 5.62 1.15
CA PRO A 28 13.45 6.87 0.77
C PRO A 28 12.09 6.65 0.09
N ARG A 29 11.78 5.44 -0.36
CA ARG A 29 10.48 5.10 -0.96
C ARG A 29 9.45 4.72 0.09
N VAL A 30 9.85 4.44 1.32
CA VAL A 30 8.91 4.17 2.42
C VAL A 30 8.23 5.48 2.83
N ILE A 31 6.97 5.61 2.46
CA ILE A 31 6.14 6.78 2.82
C ILE A 31 5.65 6.65 4.25
N GLY A 32 5.34 5.43 4.67
CA GLY A 32 4.93 5.14 6.03
C GLY A 32 4.01 3.93 6.14
N ASN A 33 3.43 3.79 7.33
CA ASN A 33 2.51 2.72 7.68
C ASN A 33 1.08 3.28 7.72
N PHE A 34 0.19 2.60 7.00
CA PHE A 34 -1.16 3.00 6.69
C PHE A 34 -1.26 4.26 5.83
N ALA A 35 -2.32 4.31 5.04
CA ALA A 35 -2.63 5.46 4.20
C ALA A 35 -3.67 6.39 4.83
N THR A 36 -3.75 6.44 6.17
CA THR A 36 -4.84 7.12 6.87
C THR A 36 -4.57 8.59 7.16
N THR A 37 -3.31 9.02 7.08
CA THR A 37 -2.93 10.43 7.24
C THR A 37 -3.47 11.28 6.07
N PRO A 38 -3.76 12.57 6.26
CA PRO A 38 -4.23 13.44 5.18
C PRO A 38 -3.29 13.46 3.97
N ALA A 39 -1.97 13.45 4.19
CA ALA A 39 -0.98 13.44 3.12
C ALA A 39 -0.98 12.12 2.34
N ALA A 40 -1.05 10.96 3.03
CA ALA A 40 -1.10 9.67 2.35
C ALA A 40 -2.43 9.46 1.60
N ARG A 41 -3.54 10.00 2.12
CA ARG A 41 -4.83 10.02 1.42
C ARG A 41 -4.78 10.86 0.15
N ALA A 42 -4.16 12.04 0.21
CA ALA A 42 -3.98 12.89 -0.96
C ALA A 42 -3.09 12.19 -2.01
N LEU A 43 -2.03 11.52 -1.57
CA LEU A 43 -1.18 10.73 -2.45
C LEU A 43 -1.95 9.58 -3.12
N LEU A 44 -2.74 8.82 -2.35
CA LEU A 44 -3.59 7.77 -2.94
C LEU A 44 -4.63 8.33 -3.91
N ALA A 45 -5.16 9.53 -3.66
CA ALA A 45 -6.14 10.14 -4.55
C ALA A 45 -5.51 10.65 -5.87
N ASP A 46 -4.22 10.99 -5.86
CA ASP A 46 -3.47 11.45 -7.03
C ASP A 46 -2.83 10.29 -7.81
N ALA A 47 -2.66 9.12 -7.17
CA ALA A 47 -2.13 7.93 -7.80
C ALA A 47 -3.03 7.42 -8.93
N ASP A 48 -2.40 7.11 -10.07
CA ASP A 48 -3.03 6.52 -11.23
C ASP A 48 -3.30 5.02 -11.07
N VAL A 49 -2.50 4.32 -10.27
CA VAL A 49 -2.63 2.89 -9.96
C VAL A 49 -2.24 2.55 -8.52
N LEU A 50 -2.98 1.64 -7.89
CA LEU A 50 -2.60 0.97 -6.65
C LEU A 50 -2.20 -0.48 -6.93
N LEU A 51 -1.03 -0.89 -6.43
CA LEU A 51 -0.63 -2.30 -6.37
C LEU A 51 -0.64 -2.77 -4.92
N SER A 52 -1.59 -3.64 -4.57
CA SER A 52 -1.63 -4.28 -3.26
C SER A 52 -0.99 -5.67 -3.31
N ILE A 53 -0.09 -5.94 -2.38
CA ILE A 53 0.66 -7.21 -2.30
C ILE A 53 0.42 -7.82 -0.93
N GLY A 54 -0.22 -8.99 -0.87
CA GLY A 54 -0.49 -9.66 0.42
C GLY A 54 -1.33 -8.82 1.39
N THR A 55 -2.19 -7.93 0.87
CA THR A 55 -2.81 -6.86 1.66
C THR A 55 -4.26 -7.20 1.94
N HIS A 56 -4.64 -7.11 3.22
CA HIS A 56 -6.04 -7.14 3.64
C HIS A 56 -6.44 -5.76 4.16
N PHE A 57 -7.39 -5.11 3.50
CA PHE A 57 -7.86 -3.79 3.89
C PHE A 57 -8.80 -3.89 5.09
N ARG A 58 -8.22 -3.88 6.29
CA ARG A 58 -8.96 -3.96 7.55
C ARG A 58 -9.45 -2.59 7.99
N SER A 59 -10.50 -2.54 8.81
CA SER A 59 -11.10 -1.27 9.28
C SER A 59 -10.08 -0.33 9.93
N ASN A 60 -9.22 -0.87 10.80
CA ASN A 60 -8.19 -0.10 11.51
C ASN A 60 -7.11 0.48 10.57
N GLU A 61 -6.92 -0.11 9.39
CA GLU A 61 -5.92 0.33 8.40
C GLU A 61 -6.50 1.26 7.32
N THR A 62 -7.83 1.31 7.23
CA THR A 62 -8.58 2.08 6.22
C THR A 62 -9.43 3.20 6.83
N ALA A 63 -9.23 3.51 8.12
CA ALA A 63 -10.08 4.41 8.89
C ALA A 63 -11.57 4.07 8.74
N ASP A 64 -11.93 2.90 9.26
CA ASP A 64 -13.29 2.37 9.25
C ASP A 64 -13.88 2.27 7.83
N TYR A 65 -13.05 1.78 6.88
CA TYR A 65 -13.37 1.65 5.46
C TYR A 65 -13.68 2.98 4.75
N GLY A 66 -13.31 4.12 5.35
CA GLY A 66 -13.43 5.45 4.75
C GLY A 66 -12.25 5.84 3.85
N LEU A 67 -11.26 4.98 3.67
CA LEU A 67 -10.15 5.19 2.73
C LEU A 67 -10.63 4.92 1.30
N ARG A 68 -10.47 5.92 0.42
CA ARG A 68 -10.70 5.72 -1.01
C ARG A 68 -9.41 5.25 -1.66
N LEU A 69 -9.51 4.17 -2.42
CA LEU A 69 -8.40 3.60 -3.19
C LEU A 69 -8.52 4.04 -4.66
N PRO A 70 -7.39 4.12 -5.40
CA PRO A 70 -7.40 4.26 -6.85
C PRO A 70 -8.30 3.23 -7.54
N GLU A 71 -8.99 3.64 -8.61
CA GLU A 71 -9.85 2.73 -9.38
C GLU A 71 -9.05 1.66 -10.12
N ALA A 72 -7.90 2.04 -10.71
CA ALA A 72 -6.96 1.07 -11.23
C ALA A 72 -6.24 0.42 -10.04
N HIS A 73 -6.73 -0.75 -9.64
CA HIS A 73 -6.20 -1.49 -8.50
C HIS A 73 -5.81 -2.89 -8.94
N ILE A 74 -4.51 -3.17 -8.87
CA ILE A 74 -3.94 -4.50 -9.10
C ILE A 74 -3.68 -5.13 -7.75
N GLN A 75 -4.20 -6.33 -7.54
CA GLN A 75 -4.00 -7.08 -6.31
C GLN A 75 -3.25 -8.38 -6.60
N THR A 76 -2.28 -8.70 -5.74
CA THR A 76 -1.54 -9.95 -5.79
C THR A 76 -1.49 -10.58 -4.42
N ASP A 77 -2.06 -11.77 -4.30
CA ASP A 77 -2.09 -12.57 -3.09
C ASP A 77 -1.73 -14.01 -3.39
N ILE A 78 -1.20 -14.71 -2.37
CA ILE A 78 -0.97 -16.15 -2.46
C ILE A 78 -2.28 -16.93 -2.52
N ASP A 79 -3.32 -16.43 -1.84
CA ASP A 79 -4.67 -16.97 -1.90
C ASP A 79 -5.49 -16.19 -2.92
N ALA A 80 -5.92 -16.86 -3.99
CA ALA A 80 -6.75 -16.26 -5.02
C ALA A 80 -8.15 -15.85 -4.51
N ALA A 81 -8.58 -16.37 -3.37
CA ALA A 81 -9.83 -15.98 -2.72
C ALA A 81 -9.67 -14.79 -1.75
N ALA A 82 -8.44 -14.29 -1.54
CA ALA A 82 -8.21 -13.13 -0.71
C ALA A 82 -8.92 -11.91 -1.29
N LEU A 83 -9.74 -11.27 -0.45
CA LEU A 83 -10.38 -10.00 -0.76
C LEU A 83 -9.48 -8.87 -0.24
N GLY A 84 -9.12 -7.97 -1.15
CA GLY A 84 -8.68 -6.63 -0.80
C GLY A 84 -9.84 -5.66 -0.87
#